data_AF-A0A4V3JXW5-F1
#
_entry.id   AF-A0A4V3JXW5-F1
#
_cell.length_a   1.000
_cell.length_b   1.000
_cell.length_c   1.000
_cell.angle_alpha   90.00
_cell.angle_beta   90.00
_cell.angle_gamma   90.00
#
_symmetry.space_group_name_H-M   'P 1'
#
loop_
_entity.id
_entity.type
_entity.pdbx_description
1 polymer ?
#
loop_
_entity_poly.entity_id
_entity_poly.type
_entity_poly.pdbx_seq_one_letter_code
_entity_poly.pdbx_strand_id
1 'polypeptide(L)'
;MNSQSTVSISTRIVQVCLFLAAAIALFGGSVQMYLGEPDVSPRLDNIHRFMAGLYLSMGIICFWAAYTIQTQKTLVYLIALAIFVAAVGRLISMSIVGLPEPHGLWLGYLGAELILPILMAGGQLKRK
;
A
#
# COMPACT_ATOMS: atom_id res chain seq x y z
N MET A 1 -18.80 5.21 -33.61
CA MET A 1 -18.27 3.87 -33.29
C MET A 1 -17.24 4.03 -32.19
N ASN A 2 -17.61 3.71 -30.94
CA ASN A 2 -16.68 3.77 -29.81
C ASN A 2 -15.61 2.70 -30.00
N SER A 3 -14.39 3.12 -30.30
CA SER A 3 -13.21 2.25 -30.19
C SER A 3 -13.11 1.81 -28.74
N GLN A 4 -13.44 0.55 -28.46
CA GLN A 4 -13.11 -0.08 -27.20
C GLN A 4 -11.58 -0.11 -27.10
N SER A 5 -11.00 0.91 -26.46
CA SER A 5 -9.58 0.94 -26.14
C SER A 5 -9.29 -0.21 -25.21
N THR A 6 -8.79 -1.31 -25.75
CA THR A 6 -8.38 -2.50 -25.00
C THR A 6 -7.35 -2.06 -23.98
N VAL A 7 -7.67 -2.22 -22.70
CA VAL A 7 -6.74 -1.87 -21.62
C VAL A 7 -5.50 -2.74 -21.76
N SER A 8 -4.33 -2.11 -21.93
CA SER A 8 -3.05 -2.83 -22.01
C SER A 8 -2.84 -3.73 -20.79
N ILE A 9 -2.23 -4.90 -21.00
CA ILE A 9 -1.92 -5.87 -19.94
C ILE A 9 -1.12 -5.21 -18.80
N SER A 10 -0.16 -4.33 -19.12
CA SER A 10 0.60 -3.57 -18.11
C SER A 10 -0.31 -2.71 -17.24
N THR A 11 -1.29 -2.03 -17.84
CA THR A 11 -2.27 -1.21 -17.09
C THR A 11 -3.15 -2.08 -16.19
N ARG A 12 -3.56 -3.27 -16.66
CA ARG A 12 -4.31 -4.24 -15.84
C ARG A 12 -3.49 -4.73 -14.65
N ILE A 13 -2.21 -5.06 -14.84
CA ILE A 13 -1.33 -5.48 -13.74
C ILE A 13 -1.24 -4.39 -12.66
N VAL A 14 -0.97 -3.14 -13.07
CA VAL A 14 -0.90 -2.00 -12.15
C VAL A 14 -2.24 -1.78 -11.43
N GLN A 15 -3.35 -1.89 -12.15
CA GLN A 15 -4.69 -1.76 -11.59
C GLN A 15 -4.97 -2.84 -10.52
N VAL A 16 -4.60 -4.09 -10.78
CA VAL A 16 -4.71 -5.18 -9.80
C VAL A 16 -3.82 -4.92 -8.58
N CYS A 17 -2.57 -4.47 -8.78
CA CYS A 17 -1.67 -4.10 -7.68
C CYS A 17 -2.27 -3.01 -6.78
N LEU A 18 -2.88 -1.99 -7.38
CA LEU A 18 -3.55 -0.91 -6.64
C LEU A 18 -4.78 -1.41 -5.87
N PHE A 19 -5.58 -2.31 -6.45
CA PHE A 19 -6.71 -2.91 -5.72
C PHE A 19 -6.26 -3.80 -4.57
N LEU A 20 -5.16 -4.56 -4.75
CA LEU A 20 -4.57 -5.35 -3.67
C LEU A 20 -4.06 -4.44 -2.55
N ALA A 21 -3.30 -3.39 -2.89
CA ALA A 21 -2.85 -2.38 -1.93
C ALA A 21 -4.03 -1.71 -1.21
N ALA A 22 -5.10 -1.38 -1.95
CA ALA A 22 -6.32 -0.82 -1.39
C ALA A 22 -6.97 -1.79 -0.39
N ALA A 23 -7.13 -3.06 -0.74
CA ALA A 23 -7.72 -4.05 0.16
C ALA A 23 -6.90 -4.20 1.43
N ILE A 24 -5.58 -4.40 1.32
CA ILE A 24 -4.68 -4.54 2.47
C ILE A 24 -4.78 -3.32 3.39
N ALA A 25 -4.73 -2.11 2.83
CA ALA A 25 -4.78 -0.88 3.59
C ALA A 25 -6.16 -0.61 4.21
N LEU A 26 -7.25 -0.95 3.51
CA LEU A 26 -8.61 -0.80 4.02
C LEU A 26 -8.89 -1.75 5.19
N PHE A 27 -8.62 -3.04 5.00
CA PHE A 27 -8.82 -4.04 6.05
C PHE A 27 -7.81 -3.86 7.19
N GLY A 28 -6.53 -3.75 6.87
CA GLY A 28 -5.46 -3.58 7.85
C GLY A 28 -5.59 -2.27 8.63
N GLY A 29 -5.98 -1.17 7.98
CA GLY A 29 -6.21 0.12 8.63
C GLY A 29 -7.45 0.08 9.53
N SER A 30 -8.54 -0.54 9.10
CA SER A 30 -9.76 -0.68 9.91
C SER A 30 -9.50 -1.52 11.17
N VAL A 31 -8.82 -2.66 11.03
CA VAL A 31 -8.49 -3.53 12.15
C VAL A 31 -7.56 -2.82 13.15
N GLN A 32 -6.49 -2.18 12.67
CA GLN A 32 -5.58 -1.42 13.54
C GLN A 32 -6.26 -0.22 14.20
N MET A 33 -7.20 0.43 13.52
CA MET A 33 -7.98 1.54 14.09
C MET A 33 -8.88 1.06 15.23
N TYR A 34 -9.52 -0.09 15.05
CA TYR A 34 -10.44 -0.65 16.04
C TYR A 34 -9.70 -1.22 17.25
N LEU A 35 -8.70 -2.07 17.02
CA LEU A 35 -7.93 -2.72 18.09
C LEU A 35 -7.01 -1.73 18.81
N GLY A 36 -6.33 -0.84 18.07
CA GLY A 36 -5.25 -0.02 18.61
C GLY A 36 -4.10 -0.88 19.15
N GLU A 37 -3.35 -0.32 20.10
CA GLU A 37 -2.31 -1.02 20.84
C GLU A 37 -2.55 -0.79 22.34
N PRO A 38 -3.35 -1.65 23.00
CA PRO A 38 -3.80 -1.42 24.37
C PRO A 38 -2.69 -1.58 25.42
N ASP A 39 -1.61 -2.30 25.09
CA ASP A 39 -0.54 -2.64 26.03
C ASP A 39 0.57 -1.58 26.10
N VAL A 40 0.39 -0.44 25.43
CA VAL A 40 1.32 0.70 25.47
C VAL A 40 0.69 1.93 26.13
N SER A 41 1.52 2.94 26.41
CA SER A 41 1.03 4.20 26.98
C SER A 41 -0.09 4.82 26.11
N PRO A 42 -1.07 5.53 26.69
CA PRO A 42 -2.14 6.19 25.93
C PRO A 42 -1.63 7.12 24.80
N ARG A 43 -0.44 7.71 24.97
CA ARG A 43 0.22 8.51 23.93
C ARG A 43 0.59 7.67 22.70
N LEU A 44 1.10 6.46 22.90
CA LEU A 44 1.49 5.57 21.82
C LEU A 44 0.27 4.93 21.14
N ASP A 45 -0.75 4.51 21.90
CA ASP A 45 -2.02 4.04 21.32
C ASP A 45 -2.69 5.12 20.46
N ASN A 46 -2.69 6.37 20.94
CA ASN A 46 -3.24 7.49 20.17
C ASN A 46 -2.52 7.69 18.83
N ILE A 47 -1.18 7.64 18.81
CA ILE A 47 -0.38 7.72 17.58
C ILE A 47 -0.66 6.52 16.68
N HIS A 48 -0.78 5.31 17.24
CA HIS A 48 -1.07 4.09 16.49
C HIS A 48 -2.41 4.20 15.77
N ARG A 49 -3.49 4.56 16.48
CA ARG A 49 -4.82 4.72 15.88
C ARG A 49 -4.85 5.84 14.85
N PHE A 50 -4.13 6.94 15.08
CA PHE A 50 -3.95 7.99 14.08
C PHE A 50 -3.26 7.47 12.81
N MET A 51 -2.16 6.72 12.94
CA MET A 51 -1.47 6.08 11.82
C MET A 51 -2.36 5.06 11.10
N ALA A 52 -3.17 4.29 11.84
CA ALA A 52 -4.15 3.37 11.27
C ALA A 52 -5.19 4.10 10.40
N GLY A 53 -5.59 5.31 10.79
CA GLY A 53 -6.48 6.19 10.01
C GLY A 53 -5.86 6.69 8.72
N LEU A 54 -4.57 7.06 8.75
CA LEU A 54 -3.81 7.39 7.55
C LEU A 54 -3.69 6.17 6.63
N TYR A 55 -3.44 4.99 7.20
CA TYR A 55 -3.36 3.75 6.43
C TYR A 55 -4.70 3.41 5.76
N LEU A 56 -5.82 3.53 6.48
CA LEU A 56 -7.16 3.37 5.94
C LEU A 56 -7.42 4.34 4.77
N SER A 57 -7.05 5.61 4.94
CA SER A 57 -7.21 6.66 3.93
C SER A 57 -6.35 6.39 2.69
N MET A 58 -5.14 5.85 2.87
CA MET A 58 -4.30 5.37 1.77
C MET A 58 -5.00 4.27 0.97
N GLY A 59 -5.75 3.39 1.63
CA GLY A 59 -6.57 2.38 0.97
C GLY A 59 -7.64 2.97 0.04
N ILE A 60 -8.32 4.04 0.47
CA ILE A 60 -9.29 4.77 -0.35
C ILE A 60 -8.61 5.41 -1.56
N ILE A 61 -7.44 6.03 -1.36
CA ILE A 61 -6.65 6.66 -2.44
C ILE A 61 -6.21 5.60 -3.46
N CYS A 62 -5.71 4.45 -3.01
CA CYS A 62 -5.33 3.33 -3.87
C CYS A 62 -6.52 2.80 -4.67
N PHE A 63 -7.69 2.64 -4.04
CA PHE A 63 -8.92 2.20 -4.70
C PHE A 63 -9.33 3.20 -5.79
N TRP A 64 -9.33 4.49 -5.47
CA TRP A 64 -9.66 5.54 -6.43
C TRP A 64 -8.67 5.59 -7.59
N ALA A 65 -7.37 5.46 -7.32
CA ALA A 65 -6.33 5.40 -8.34
C ALA A 65 -6.48 4.15 -9.24
N ALA A 66 -6.90 3.02 -8.69
CA ALA A 66 -7.20 1.81 -9.47
C ALA A 66 -8.42 2.01 -10.38
N TYR A 67 -9.47 2.65 -9.86
CA TYR A 67 -10.70 2.94 -10.61
C TYR A 67 -10.45 3.96 -11.74
N THR A 68 -9.64 4.98 -11.46
CA THR A 68 -9.30 6.07 -12.39
C THR A 68 -7.93 5.91 -13.07
N ILE A 69 -7.45 4.67 -13.18
CA ILE A 69 -6.08 4.37 -13.64
C ILE A 69 -5.73 5.00 -14.99
N GLN A 70 -6.73 5.17 -15.86
CA GLN A 70 -6.53 5.74 -17.20
C GLN A 70 -6.16 7.23 -17.18
N THR A 71 -6.57 7.98 -16.15
CA THR A 71 -6.32 9.42 -16.04
C THR A 71 -5.14 9.74 -15.12
N GLN A 72 -4.88 8.92 -14.11
CA GLN A 72 -3.96 9.25 -13.00
C GLN A 72 -2.58 8.59 -13.14
N LYS A 73 -1.72 9.05 -14.08
CA LYS A 73 -0.36 8.48 -14.23
C LYS A 73 0.57 8.83 -13.06
N THR A 74 0.66 10.12 -12.71
CA THR A 74 1.58 10.61 -11.65
C THR A 74 1.22 10.06 -10.27
N LEU A 75 -0.08 9.98 -9.95
CA LEU A 75 -0.55 9.47 -8.67
C LEU A 75 -0.07 8.03 -8.42
N VAL A 76 -0.02 7.19 -9.45
CA VAL A 76 0.46 5.81 -9.30
C VAL A 76 1.93 5.76 -8.91
N TYR A 77 2.77 6.63 -9.49
CA TYR A 77 4.18 6.73 -9.08
C TYR A 77 4.32 7.24 -7.65
N LEU A 78 3.50 8.20 -7.23
CA LEU A 78 3.50 8.70 -5.86
C LEU A 78 3.06 7.62 -4.87
N ILE A 79 2.03 6.82 -5.21
CA ILE A 79 1.60 5.67 -4.40
C ILE A 79 2.71 4.63 -4.32
N ALA A 80 3.35 4.28 -5.45
CA ALA A 80 4.47 3.35 -5.46
C ALA A 80 5.63 3.85 -4.58
N LEU A 81 5.99 5.13 -4.68
CA LEU A 81 7.00 5.73 -3.83
C LEU A 81 6.61 5.68 -2.34
N ALA A 82 5.36 6.01 -2.00
CA ALA A 82 4.88 5.98 -0.63
C ALA A 82 4.95 4.57 -0.02
N ILE A 83 4.54 3.54 -0.78
CA ILE A 83 4.63 2.14 -0.36
C ILE A 83 6.10 1.73 -0.17
N PHE A 84 6.98 2.15 -1.08
CA PHE A 84 8.41 1.86 -0.96
C PHE A 84 9.04 2.53 0.27
N VAL A 85 8.72 3.79 0.55
CA VAL A 85 9.18 4.49 1.76
C VAL A 85 8.67 3.79 3.03
N ALA A 86 7.43 3.29 3.02
CA ALA A 86 6.90 2.49 4.14
C ALA A 86 7.69 1.18 4.32
N ALA A 87 8.04 0.48 3.24
CA ALA A 87 8.88 -0.72 3.28
C ALA A 87 10.25 -0.44 3.92
N VAL A 88 10.88 0.69 3.55
CA VAL A 88 12.14 1.15 4.16
C VAL A 88 11.96 1.40 5.65
N GLY A 89 10.86 2.02 6.07
CA GLY A 89 10.52 2.19 7.48
C GLY A 89 10.45 0.87 8.26
N ARG A 90 9.85 -0.16 7.65
CA ARG A 90 9.85 -1.52 8.24
C ARG A 90 11.25 -2.12 8.33
N LEU A 91 12.07 -2.00 7.28
CA LEU A 91 13.45 -2.50 7.29
C LEU A 91 14.28 -1.83 8.40
N ILE A 92 14.14 -0.52 8.56
CA ILE A 92 14.80 0.23 9.64
C ILE A 92 14.35 -0.32 11.00
N SER A 93 13.04 -0.45 11.22
CA SER A 93 12.50 -1.02 12.46
C SER A 93 13.05 -2.42 12.75
N MET A 94 13.00 -3.32 11.76
CA MET A 94 13.52 -4.68 11.89
C MET A 94 15.03 -4.73 12.16
N SER A 95 15.80 -3.78 11.62
CA SER A 95 17.24 -3.69 11.83
C SER A 95 17.64 -3.16 13.21
N ILE A 96 16.79 -2.33 13.83
CA ILE A 96 17.09 -1.67 15.12
C ILE A 96 16.44 -2.42 16.29
N VAL A 97 15.17 -2.78 16.16
CA VAL A 97 14.35 -3.35 17.23
C VAL A 97 14.24 -4.87 17.12
N GLY A 98 14.48 -5.43 15.93
CA GLY A 98 14.37 -6.85 15.65
C GLY A 98 13.09 -7.23 14.89
N LEU A 99 12.99 -8.50 14.53
CA LEU A 99 11.86 -9.02 13.77
C LEU A 99 10.62 -9.22 14.66
N PRO A 100 9.44 -8.70 14.26
CA PRO A 100 8.23 -8.93 15.02
C PRO A 100 7.72 -10.37 14.86
N GLU A 101 7.14 -10.93 15.92
CA GLU A 101 6.42 -12.20 15.85
C GLU A 101 4.95 -11.97 15.40
N PRO A 102 4.36 -12.88 14.60
CA PRO A 102 4.96 -14.03 13.95
C PRO A 102 5.76 -13.63 12.68
N HIS A 103 7.03 -14.03 12.65
CA HIS A 103 8.01 -13.64 11.63
C HIS A 103 7.52 -13.77 10.18
N GLY A 104 6.83 -14.87 9.85
CA GLY A 104 6.37 -15.14 8.49
C GLY A 104 5.35 -14.12 7.98
N LEU A 105 4.48 -13.61 8.84
CA LEU A 105 3.48 -12.61 8.47
C LEU A 105 4.14 -11.28 8.11
N TRP A 106 5.08 -10.84 8.94
CA TRP A 106 5.77 -9.56 8.77
C TRP A 106 6.73 -9.56 7.57
N LEU A 107 7.41 -10.68 7.33
CA LEU A 107 8.20 -10.88 6.11
C LEU A 107 7.33 -10.92 4.86
N GLY A 108 6.13 -11.52 4.94
CA GLY A 108 5.13 -11.49 3.87
C GLY A 108 4.70 -10.06 3.52
N TYR A 109 4.41 -9.23 4.53
CA TYR A 109 4.07 -7.82 4.32
C TYR A 109 5.23 -7.04 3.71
N LEU A 110 6.44 -7.19 4.23
CA LEU A 110 7.63 -6.55 3.68
C LEU A 110 7.86 -6.94 2.22
N GLY A 111 7.70 -8.24 1.89
CA GLY A 111 7.79 -8.73 0.51
C GLY A 111 6.77 -8.06 -0.40
N ALA A 112 5.51 -7.97 0.02
CA ALA A 112 4.47 -7.27 -0.73
C ALA A 112 4.79 -5.78 -0.93
N GLU A 113 5.26 -5.10 0.12
CA GLU A 113 5.62 -3.67 0.08
C GLU A 113 6.85 -3.38 -0.78
N LEU A 114 7.75 -4.36 -1.01
CA LEU A 114 8.87 -4.22 -1.95
C LEU A 114 8.47 -4.56 -3.39
N ILE A 115 7.64 -5.59 -3.59
CA ILE A 115 7.27 -6.07 -4.94
C ILE A 115 6.24 -5.15 -5.61
N LEU A 116 5.20 -4.73 -4.89
CA LEU A 116 4.13 -3.86 -5.42
C LEU A 116 4.66 -2.57 -6.08
N PRO A 117 5.53 -1.77 -5.46
CA PRO A 117 5.99 -0.53 -6.07
C PRO A 117 6.83 -0.77 -7.33
N ILE A 118 7.60 -1.85 -7.38
CA ILE A 118 8.38 -2.24 -8.58
C ILE A 118 7.44 -2.59 -9.73
N LEU A 119 6.40 -3.39 -9.47
CA LEU A 119 5.39 -3.74 -10.47
C LEU A 119 4.60 -2.52 -10.95
N MET A 120 4.25 -1.62 -10.03
CA MET A 120 3.52 -0.39 -10.34
C MET A 120 4.35 0.56 -11.21
N ALA A 121 5.58 0.85 -10.81
CA ALA A 121 6.48 1.73 -11.55
C ALA A 121 6.88 1.11 -12.90
N GLY A 122 7.26 -0.17 -12.92
CA GLY A 122 7.62 -0.90 -14.14
C GLY A 122 6.46 -1.03 -15.14
N GLY A 123 5.25 -1.29 -14.65
CA GLY A 123 4.05 -1.35 -15.46
C GLY A 123 3.65 0.01 -16.03
N GLN A 124 3.84 1.10 -15.28
CA GLN A 124 3.61 2.46 -15.77
C GLN A 124 4.64 2.91 -16.81
N LEU A 125 5.90 2.50 -16.70
CA LEU A 125 6.94 2.78 -17.70
C LEU A 125 6.61 2.19 -19.08
N LYS A 126 5.98 1.00 -19.09
CA LYS A 126 5.52 0.32 -20.33
C LYS A 126 4.22 0.90 -20.91
N ARG A 127 3.63 1.90 -20.26
CA ARG A 127 2.39 2.59 -20.67
C ARG A 127 2.66 3.90 -21.44
N LYS A 128 3.88 4.06 -21.96
CA LYS A 128 4.20 5.15 -22.90
C LYS A 128 3.45 4.95 -24.21
#